data_AF-A0A7W5ZUW1-F1
#
_entry.id   AF-A0A7W5ZUW1-F1
#
_cell.length_a   1.000
_cell.length_b   1.000
_cell.length_c   1.000
_cell.angle_alpha   90.00
_cell.angle_beta   90.00
_cell.angle_gamma   90.00
#
_symmetry.space_group_name_H-M   'P 1'
#
loop_
_entity.id
_entity.type
_entity.pdbx_description
1 polymer ?
#
loop_
_entity_poly.entity_id
_entity_poly.type
_entity_poly.pdbx_seq_one_letter_code
_entity_poly.pdbx_strand_id
1 'polypeptide(L)'
;MRCHRSCSKIAERGKMTGAHPFLGLVACFFYIGVSFAALSAWRLSERPDDRLRWGLVAAFFVMLAILRGSGLEAAATSAMRDAFMQDGLYEQRRDVQRPLAALAVVLISGALALFYFKRPRSQGKRGVGRREWPRFWAMVGVILMCGVVLMRLISFHELDRYLYGPVRANWILDVGSSAIVVLAAFRFRQASREPVSPPGRQKR
;
A
#
# COMPACT_ATOMS: atom_id res chain seq x y z
N MET A 1 -5.38 -10.64 -52.71
CA MET A 1 -5.19 -11.49 -51.51
C MET A 1 -3.97 -11.07 -50.67
N ARG A 2 -3.95 -9.84 -50.13
CA ARG A 2 -2.79 -9.31 -49.35
C ARG A 2 -3.17 -8.76 -47.96
N CYS A 3 -4.42 -8.95 -47.54
CA CYS A 3 -4.96 -8.39 -46.28
C CYS A 3 -4.77 -9.31 -45.06
N HIS A 4 -4.59 -10.63 -45.27
CA HIS A 4 -4.58 -11.59 -44.17
C HIS A 4 -3.23 -11.70 -43.41
N ARG A 5 -2.12 -11.22 -44.00
CA ARG A 5 -0.79 -11.29 -43.35
C ARG A 5 -0.49 -10.13 -42.39
N SER A 6 -1.23 -9.03 -42.45
CA SER A 6 -1.02 -7.91 -41.51
C SER A 6 -1.70 -8.14 -40.15
N CYS A 7 -2.83 -8.86 -40.10
CA CYS A 7 -3.50 -9.17 -38.82
C CYS A 7 -2.71 -10.12 -37.92
N SER A 8 -1.98 -11.10 -38.46
CA SER A 8 -1.21 -12.03 -37.60
C SER A 8 0.00 -11.36 -36.93
N LYS A 9 0.64 -10.38 -37.59
CA LYS A 9 1.76 -9.62 -37.01
C LYS A 9 1.34 -8.67 -35.88
N ILE A 10 0.07 -8.26 -35.82
CA ILE A 10 -0.46 -7.43 -34.72
C ILE A 10 -0.78 -8.33 -33.50
N ALA A 11 -1.25 -9.56 -33.72
CA ALA A 11 -1.53 -10.51 -32.64
C ALA A 11 -0.26 -10.98 -31.89
N GLU A 12 0.88 -11.11 -32.57
CA GLU A 12 2.15 -11.47 -31.90
C GLU A 12 2.84 -10.30 -31.20
N ARG A 13 2.62 -9.05 -31.65
CA ARG A 13 3.20 -7.85 -30.99
C ARG A 13 2.59 -7.52 -29.63
N GLY A 14 1.41 -8.06 -29.31
CA GLY A 14 0.76 -7.89 -28.01
C GLY A 14 1.44 -8.66 -26.86
N LYS A 15 2.38 -9.58 -27.15
CA LYS A 15 3.08 -10.37 -26.12
C LYS A 15 4.42 -9.77 -25.66
N MET A 16 4.88 -8.66 -26.26
CA MET A 16 6.19 -8.06 -25.95
C MET A 16 6.14 -6.67 -25.28
N THR A 17 5.01 -6.23 -24.75
CA THR A 17 5.00 -5.10 -23.80
C THR A 17 5.29 -5.60 -22.39
N GLY A 18 6.46 -6.23 -22.24
CA GLY A 18 7.02 -6.61 -20.96
C GLY A 18 7.54 -5.37 -20.23
N ALA A 19 6.63 -4.63 -19.61
CA ALA A 19 7.01 -3.79 -18.48
C ALA A 19 7.67 -4.73 -17.44
N HIS A 20 8.98 -4.58 -17.24
CA HIS A 20 9.88 -5.53 -16.58
C HIS A 20 9.21 -6.43 -15.52
N PRO A 21 8.88 -7.70 -15.83
CA PRO A 21 8.24 -8.62 -14.87
C PRO A 21 9.04 -8.75 -13.57
N PHE A 22 10.35 -8.50 -13.67
CA PHE A 22 11.27 -8.39 -12.54
C PHE A 22 10.86 -7.34 -11.50
N LEU A 23 10.46 -6.12 -11.90
CA LEU A 23 10.10 -5.07 -10.94
C LEU A 23 8.78 -5.38 -10.21
N GLY A 24 7.83 -6.02 -10.91
CA GLY A 24 6.61 -6.51 -10.30
C GLY A 24 6.88 -7.60 -9.26
N LEU A 25 7.72 -8.58 -9.62
CA LEU A 25 8.12 -9.65 -8.70
C LEU A 25 8.84 -9.13 -7.46
N VAL A 26 9.79 -8.20 -7.63
CA VAL A 26 10.52 -7.61 -6.50
C VAL A 26 9.55 -6.91 -5.53
N ALA A 27 8.59 -6.13 -6.05
CA ALA A 27 7.57 -5.50 -5.21
C ALA A 27 6.71 -6.54 -4.45
N CYS A 28 6.32 -7.65 -5.10
CA CYS A 28 5.61 -8.74 -4.45
C CYS A 28 6.41 -9.34 -3.29
N PHE A 29 7.71 -9.59 -3.47
CA PHE A 29 8.58 -10.08 -2.39
C PHE A 29 8.66 -9.08 -1.23
N PHE A 30 8.75 -7.79 -1.52
CA PHE A 30 8.72 -6.76 -0.48
C PHE A 30 7.40 -6.78 0.30
N TYR A 31 6.25 -6.79 -0.38
CA TYR A 31 4.95 -6.80 0.26
C TYR A 31 4.72 -8.05 1.11
N ILE A 32 5.14 -9.22 0.62
CA ILE A 32 5.12 -10.47 1.39
C ILE A 32 6.01 -10.35 2.63
N GLY A 33 7.20 -9.78 2.51
CA GLY A 33 8.09 -9.51 3.64
C GLY A 33 7.46 -8.60 4.70
N VAL A 34 6.78 -7.55 4.28
CA VAL A 34 6.03 -6.64 5.18
C VAL A 34 4.88 -7.39 5.85
N SER A 35 4.14 -8.22 5.12
CA SER A 35 3.08 -9.06 5.69
C SER A 35 3.60 -10.01 6.76
N PHE A 36 4.75 -10.66 6.54
CA PHE A 36 5.38 -11.49 7.56
C PHE A 36 5.80 -10.69 8.80
N ALA A 37 6.36 -9.49 8.60
CA ALA A 37 6.71 -8.61 9.72
C ALA A 37 5.45 -8.23 10.53
N ALA A 38 4.36 -7.85 9.87
CA ALA A 38 3.08 -7.55 10.51
C ALA A 38 2.47 -8.78 11.21
N LEU A 39 2.50 -9.97 10.60
CA LEU A 39 2.05 -11.23 11.22
C LEU A 39 2.90 -11.60 12.45
N SER A 40 4.20 -11.30 12.43
CA SER A 40 5.05 -11.52 13.60
C SER A 40 4.66 -10.62 14.77
N ALA A 41 4.28 -9.36 14.50
CA ALA A 41 3.74 -8.45 15.51
C ALA A 41 2.32 -8.85 15.96
N TRP A 42 1.50 -9.39 15.05
CA TRP A 42 0.19 -9.97 15.37
C TRP A 42 0.30 -11.11 16.40
N ARG A 43 1.21 -12.07 16.17
CA ARG A 43 1.43 -13.20 17.10
C ARG A 43 1.91 -12.77 18.48
N LEU A 44 2.69 -11.68 18.54
CA LEU A 44 3.23 -11.13 19.79
C LEU A 44 2.28 -10.14 20.48
N SER A 45 1.12 -9.87 19.89
CA SER A 45 0.13 -8.98 20.47
C SER A 45 -0.72 -9.74 21.48
N GLU A 46 -0.75 -9.26 22.73
CA GLU A 46 -1.58 -9.81 23.80
C GLU A 46 -3.01 -9.27 23.75
N ARG A 47 -3.18 -8.03 23.29
CA ARG A 47 -4.48 -7.35 23.22
C ARG A 47 -5.20 -7.69 21.92
N PRO A 48 -6.53 -7.94 21.97
CA PRO A 48 -7.32 -8.25 20.77
C PRO A 48 -7.31 -7.09 19.76
N ASP A 49 -7.33 -5.84 20.23
CA ASP A 49 -7.28 -4.65 19.36
C ASP A 49 -5.97 -4.56 18.58
N ASP A 50 -4.85 -4.87 19.24
CA ASP A 50 -3.53 -4.86 18.61
C ASP A 50 -3.45 -5.99 17.60
N ARG A 51 -4.02 -7.15 17.95
CA ARG A 51 -4.08 -8.26 17.04
C ARG A 51 -4.85 -7.91 15.77
N LEU A 52 -6.03 -7.31 15.93
CA LEU A 52 -6.86 -6.90 14.80
C LEU A 52 -6.10 -5.92 13.90
N ARG A 53 -5.45 -4.90 14.47
CA ARG A 53 -4.70 -3.90 13.68
C ARG A 53 -3.54 -4.52 12.90
N TRP A 54 -2.71 -5.33 13.53
CA TRP A 54 -1.60 -6.00 12.85
C TRP A 54 -2.10 -7.03 11.81
N GLY A 55 -3.21 -7.71 12.09
CA GLY A 55 -3.90 -8.59 11.14
C GLY A 55 -4.39 -7.84 9.91
N LEU A 56 -5.02 -6.67 10.09
CA LEU A 56 -5.47 -5.80 8.99
C LEU A 56 -4.30 -5.29 8.16
N VAL A 57 -3.20 -4.86 8.79
CA VAL A 57 -1.98 -4.45 8.07
C VAL A 57 -1.42 -5.62 7.26
N ALA A 58 -1.31 -6.81 7.85
CA ALA A 58 -0.83 -7.99 7.13
C ALA A 58 -1.72 -8.35 5.94
N ALA A 59 -3.04 -8.39 6.15
CA ALA A 59 -4.03 -8.68 5.13
C ALA A 59 -3.99 -7.66 3.99
N PHE A 60 -3.85 -6.37 4.31
CA PHE A 60 -3.71 -5.31 3.32
C PHE A 60 -2.48 -5.53 2.41
N PHE A 61 -1.30 -5.81 2.97
CA PHE A 61 -0.10 -6.06 2.17
C PHE A 61 -0.16 -7.38 1.38
N VAL A 62 -0.83 -8.43 1.89
CA VAL A 62 -1.07 -9.67 1.11
C VAL A 62 -1.97 -9.38 -0.07
N MET A 63 -3.06 -8.63 0.14
CA MET A 63 -3.96 -8.20 -0.93
C MET A 63 -3.21 -7.39 -1.99
N LEU A 64 -2.33 -6.46 -1.58
CA LEU A 64 -1.46 -5.71 -2.51
C LEU A 64 -0.51 -6.62 -3.29
N ALA A 65 0.10 -7.63 -2.65
CA ALA A 65 0.96 -8.60 -3.33
C ALA A 65 0.18 -9.40 -4.40
N ILE A 66 -1.06 -9.81 -4.10
CA ILE A 66 -1.92 -10.50 -5.05
C ILE A 66 -2.33 -9.58 -6.20
N LEU A 67 -2.77 -8.35 -5.90
CA LEU A 67 -3.14 -7.35 -6.90
C LEU A 67 -1.97 -7.05 -7.86
N ARG A 68 -0.76 -6.94 -7.31
CA ARG A 68 0.45 -6.67 -8.08
C ARG A 68 0.89 -7.90 -8.90
N GLY A 69 0.86 -9.08 -8.30
CA GLY A 69 1.30 -10.33 -8.93
C GLY A 69 0.35 -10.83 -10.02
N SER A 70 -0.95 -10.57 -9.89
CA SER A 70 -1.96 -10.93 -10.89
C SER A 70 -1.98 -10.02 -12.12
N GLY A 71 -1.29 -8.88 -12.08
CA GLY A 71 -1.36 -7.88 -13.14
C GLY A 71 -2.73 -7.18 -13.23
N LEU A 72 -3.61 -7.35 -12.23
CA LEU A 72 -4.93 -6.71 -12.19
C LEU A 72 -4.83 -5.19 -12.26
N GLU A 73 -3.77 -4.60 -11.71
CA GLU A 73 -3.51 -3.16 -11.83
C GLU A 73 -3.34 -2.76 -13.30
N ALA A 74 -2.52 -3.50 -14.07
CA ALA A 74 -2.32 -3.25 -15.49
C ALA A 74 -3.61 -3.50 -16.30
N ALA A 75 -4.37 -4.53 -15.97
CA ALA A 75 -5.64 -4.86 -16.61
C ALA A 75 -6.73 -3.81 -16.32
N ALA A 76 -6.82 -3.31 -15.10
CA ALA A 76 -7.75 -2.24 -14.71
C ALA A 76 -7.40 -0.94 -15.43
N THR A 77 -6.11 -0.61 -15.48
CA THR A 77 -5.58 0.52 -16.25
C THR A 77 -5.97 0.36 -17.72
N SER A 78 -5.68 -0.77 -18.38
CA SER A 78 -6.05 -0.98 -19.79
C SER A 78 -7.56 -0.94 -20.03
N ALA A 79 -8.36 -1.56 -19.16
CA ALA A 79 -9.82 -1.55 -19.26
C ALA A 79 -10.39 -0.13 -19.14
N MET A 80 -9.86 0.69 -18.21
CA MET A 80 -10.21 2.11 -18.16
C MET A 80 -9.82 2.82 -19.46
N ARG A 81 -8.63 2.56 -20.00
CA ARG A 81 -8.16 3.17 -21.25
C ARG A 81 -9.11 2.89 -22.41
N ASP A 82 -9.55 1.64 -22.52
CA ASP A 82 -10.40 1.17 -23.61
C ASP A 82 -11.81 1.74 -23.47
N ALA A 83 -12.38 1.75 -22.26
CA ALA A 83 -13.64 2.43 -21.97
C ALA A 83 -13.58 3.92 -22.36
N PHE A 84 -12.51 4.62 -22.00
CA PHE A 84 -12.33 6.03 -22.37
C PHE A 84 -12.05 6.27 -23.87
N MET A 85 -11.67 5.25 -24.63
CA MET A 85 -11.51 5.36 -26.09
C MET A 85 -12.85 5.17 -26.82
N GLN A 86 -13.74 4.34 -26.28
CA GLN A 86 -15.04 4.07 -26.91
C GLN A 86 -16.01 5.25 -26.80
N ASP A 87 -15.98 5.99 -25.69
CA ASP A 87 -16.94 7.08 -25.46
C ASP A 87 -16.55 8.40 -26.15
N GLY A 88 -15.41 8.49 -26.85
CA GLY A 88 -14.94 9.75 -27.46
C GLY A 88 -14.59 10.86 -26.45
N LEU A 89 -14.78 10.59 -25.15
CA LEU A 89 -14.55 11.49 -24.01
C LEU A 89 -13.05 11.63 -23.67
N TYR A 90 -12.16 11.59 -24.67
CA TYR A 90 -10.71 11.63 -24.44
C TYR A 90 -10.30 12.93 -23.73
N GLU A 91 -11.02 14.02 -24.01
CA GLU A 91 -10.83 15.35 -23.42
C GLU A 91 -11.34 15.42 -21.96
N GLN A 92 -12.35 14.62 -21.57
CA GLN A 92 -12.96 14.65 -20.22
C GLN A 92 -12.35 13.66 -19.22
N ARG A 93 -11.29 12.93 -19.61
CA ARG A 93 -10.61 11.92 -18.76
C ARG A 93 -10.25 12.43 -17.37
N ARG A 94 -9.82 13.69 -17.29
CA ARG A 94 -9.42 14.32 -16.03
C ARG A 94 -10.60 14.53 -15.10
N ASP A 95 -11.81 14.71 -15.61
CA ASP A 95 -12.97 15.09 -14.81
C ASP A 95 -13.65 13.90 -14.14
N VAL A 96 -13.50 12.68 -14.66
CA VAL A 96 -14.09 11.46 -14.08
C VAL A 96 -13.08 10.66 -13.25
N GLN A 97 -11.81 10.60 -13.67
CA GLN A 97 -10.78 9.85 -12.94
C GLN A 97 -10.38 10.52 -11.61
N ARG A 98 -10.32 11.86 -11.60
CA ARG A 98 -9.99 12.63 -10.39
C ARG A 98 -10.98 12.38 -9.24
N PRO A 99 -12.31 12.49 -9.42
CA PRO A 99 -13.24 12.29 -8.32
C PRO A 99 -13.31 10.83 -7.86
N LEU A 100 -13.19 9.85 -8.75
CA LEU A 100 -13.19 8.43 -8.36
C LEU A 100 -11.96 8.06 -7.52
N ALA A 101 -10.78 8.53 -7.92
CA ALA A 101 -9.58 8.31 -7.14
C ALA A 101 -9.59 9.13 -5.84
N ALA A 102 -10.06 10.37 -5.87
CA ALA A 102 -10.25 11.19 -4.66
C ALA A 102 -11.26 10.55 -3.70
N LEU A 103 -12.33 9.94 -4.20
CA LEU A 103 -13.30 9.22 -3.38
C LEU A 103 -12.65 7.98 -2.74
N ALA A 104 -11.87 7.21 -3.49
CA ALA A 104 -11.12 6.08 -2.93
C ALA A 104 -10.12 6.53 -1.85
N VAL A 105 -9.42 7.66 -2.06
CA VAL A 105 -8.57 8.30 -1.03
C VAL A 105 -9.40 8.57 0.21
N VAL A 106 -10.47 9.35 0.07
CA VAL A 106 -11.29 9.83 1.20
C VAL A 106 -11.90 8.66 1.97
N LEU A 107 -12.33 7.60 1.29
CA LEU A 107 -12.89 6.42 1.94
C LEU A 107 -11.83 5.62 2.69
N ILE A 108 -10.65 5.38 2.08
CA ILE A 108 -9.58 4.60 2.72
C ILE A 108 -8.94 5.42 3.86
N SER A 109 -8.61 6.69 3.63
CA SER A 109 -8.07 7.58 4.65
C SER A 109 -9.09 7.88 5.73
N GLY A 110 -10.36 8.03 5.38
CA GLY A 110 -11.47 8.22 6.32
C GLY A 110 -11.69 7.00 7.20
N ALA A 111 -11.67 5.79 6.63
CA ALA A 111 -11.74 4.55 7.40
C ALA A 111 -10.56 4.42 8.37
N LEU A 112 -9.33 4.72 7.91
CA LEU A 112 -8.12 4.70 8.73
C LEU A 112 -8.14 5.79 9.82
N ALA A 113 -8.63 6.99 9.50
CA ALA A 113 -8.78 8.10 10.43
C ALA A 113 -9.86 7.83 11.49
N LEU A 114 -11.02 7.30 11.10
CA LEU A 114 -12.05 6.86 12.04
C LEU A 114 -11.53 5.78 12.99
N PHE A 115 -10.70 4.87 12.48
CA PHE A 115 -10.00 3.87 13.29
C PHE A 115 -8.98 4.49 14.26
N TYR A 116 -8.31 5.57 13.84
CA TYR A 116 -7.39 6.34 14.67
C TYR A 116 -8.12 7.15 15.76
N PHE A 117 -9.25 7.78 15.43
CA PHE A 117 -10.02 8.61 16.36
C PHE A 117 -10.86 7.79 17.36
N LYS A 118 -11.18 6.53 17.05
CA LYS A 118 -11.74 5.57 18.01
C LYS A 118 -10.73 5.08 19.07
N ARG A 119 -9.56 5.72 19.21
CA ARG A 119 -8.60 5.41 20.27
C ARG A 119 -9.26 5.62 21.63
N PRO A 120 -9.38 4.60 22.50
CA PRO A 120 -9.79 4.83 23.87
C PRO A 120 -8.74 5.75 24.51
N ARG A 121 -9.18 6.93 24.97
CA ARG A 121 -8.42 7.94 25.73
C ARG A 121 -7.99 7.41 27.11
N SER A 122 -7.40 6.22 27.20
CA SER A 122 -6.84 5.73 28.46
C SER A 122 -5.44 6.32 28.66
N GLN A 123 -5.38 7.64 28.78
CA GLN A 123 -4.17 8.44 29.07
C GLN A 123 -3.72 8.34 30.55
N GLY A 124 -3.91 7.19 31.21
CA GLY A 124 -3.72 7.09 32.65
C GLY A 124 -2.49 6.31 33.13
N LYS A 125 -1.93 5.38 32.34
CA LYS A 125 -0.92 4.44 32.86
C LYS A 125 0.42 4.61 32.15
N ARG A 126 1.40 5.12 32.90
CA ARG A 126 2.79 5.50 32.53
C ARG A 126 3.67 4.40 31.87
N GLY A 127 3.12 3.25 31.50
CA GLY A 127 3.82 2.19 30.77
C GLY A 127 3.26 1.87 29.37
N VAL A 128 2.14 2.48 28.96
CA VAL A 128 1.43 2.11 27.72
C VAL A 128 2.02 2.79 26.46
N GLY A 129 2.67 3.95 26.61
CA GLY A 129 3.11 4.78 25.47
C GLY A 129 4.13 4.10 24.54
N ARG A 130 4.95 3.18 25.04
CA ARG A 130 6.05 2.57 24.27
C ARG A 130 5.56 1.58 23.21
N ARG A 131 4.42 0.92 23.44
CA ARG A 131 3.78 0.01 22.45
C ARG A 131 2.83 0.74 21.51
N GLU A 132 2.42 1.97 21.82
CA GLU A 132 1.52 2.75 20.97
C GLU A 132 2.23 3.44 19.81
N TRP A 133 3.48 3.88 20.03
CA TRP A 133 4.28 4.54 18.99
C TRP A 133 4.48 3.66 17.74
N PRO A 134 4.87 2.37 17.85
CA PRO A 134 5.02 1.53 16.67
C PRO A 134 3.71 1.33 15.90
N ARG A 135 2.56 1.24 16.59
CA ARG A 135 1.26 1.08 15.93
C ARG A 135 0.90 2.30 15.08
N PHE A 136 1.19 3.49 15.60
CA PHE A 136 0.99 4.74 14.87
C PHE A 136 1.77 4.73 13.56
N TRP A 137 3.07 4.41 13.61
CA TRP A 137 3.91 4.36 12.41
C TRP A 137 3.48 3.29 11.41
N ALA A 138 3.01 2.12 11.86
CA ALA A 138 2.46 1.11 10.97
C ALA A 138 1.26 1.64 10.17
N MET A 139 0.35 2.37 10.82
CA MET A 139 -0.81 2.97 10.16
C MET A 139 -0.42 4.09 9.20
N VAL A 140 0.55 4.94 9.59
CA VAL A 140 1.12 5.96 8.69
C VAL A 140 1.70 5.29 7.44
N GLY A 141 2.43 4.19 7.60
CA GLY A 141 2.96 3.41 6.47
C GLY A 141 1.88 2.87 5.54
N VAL A 142 0.77 2.36 6.08
CA VAL A 142 -0.40 1.93 5.27
C VAL A 142 -1.01 3.10 4.53
N ILE A 143 -1.23 4.25 5.18
CA ILE A 143 -1.80 5.45 4.54
C ILE A 143 -0.91 5.92 3.39
N LEU A 144 0.41 5.97 3.62
CA LEU A 144 1.38 6.32 2.57
C LEU A 144 1.32 5.32 1.41
N MET A 145 1.24 4.03 1.70
CA MET A 145 1.14 2.99 0.67
C MET A 145 -0.14 3.14 -0.15
N CYS A 146 -1.29 3.43 0.48
CA CYS A 146 -2.53 3.74 -0.23
C CYS A 146 -2.34 4.91 -1.20
N GLY A 147 -1.69 6.00 -0.74
CA GLY A 147 -1.35 7.14 -1.59
C GLY A 147 -0.49 6.77 -2.79
N VAL A 148 0.50 5.89 -2.61
CA VAL A 148 1.37 5.38 -3.69
C VAL A 148 0.57 4.57 -4.71
N VAL A 149 -0.25 3.63 -4.24
CA VAL A 149 -1.09 2.80 -5.13
C VAL A 149 -2.06 3.68 -5.94
N LEU A 150 -2.62 4.71 -5.31
CA LEU A 150 -3.52 5.65 -5.99
C LEU A 150 -2.78 6.51 -7.01
N MET A 151 -1.59 7.02 -6.68
CA MET A 151 -0.76 7.72 -7.66
C MET A 151 -0.47 6.85 -8.89
N ARG A 152 -0.29 5.54 -8.72
CA ARG A 152 -0.11 4.59 -9.84
C ARG A 152 -1.39 4.41 -10.66
N LEU A 153 -2.55 4.28 -10.00
CA LEU A 153 -3.84 4.15 -10.69
C LEU A 153 -4.22 5.41 -11.48
N ILE A 154 -3.93 6.61 -10.94
CA ILE A 154 -4.26 7.90 -11.57
C ILE A 154 -3.25 8.27 -12.67
N SER A 155 -2.01 7.78 -12.61
CA SER A 155 -0.98 8.06 -13.61
C SER A 155 -1.28 7.38 -14.95
N PHE A 156 -2.25 7.92 -15.67
CA PHE A 156 -2.37 7.82 -17.12
C PHE A 156 -1.61 9.00 -17.74
N HIS A 157 -0.39 8.73 -18.20
CA HIS A 157 0.31 9.42 -19.30
C HIS A 157 0.78 10.89 -19.15
N GLU A 158 0.28 11.70 -18.21
CA GLU A 158 0.56 13.17 -18.20
C GLU A 158 1.54 13.65 -17.10
N LEU A 159 1.76 12.87 -16.04
CA LEU A 159 2.86 13.13 -15.08
C LEU A 159 4.22 12.60 -15.58
N ASP A 160 4.19 11.75 -16.62
CA ASP A 160 5.38 11.17 -17.24
C ASP A 160 6.39 12.24 -17.67
N ARG A 161 5.94 13.47 -17.99
CA ARG A 161 6.83 14.53 -18.50
C ARG A 161 7.45 15.45 -17.46
N TYR A 162 6.85 15.58 -16.29
CA TYR A 162 7.27 16.58 -15.29
C TYR A 162 8.17 16.00 -14.18
N LEU A 163 8.35 14.67 -14.14
CA LEU A 163 9.22 13.97 -13.17
C LEU A 163 10.12 12.90 -13.80
N TYR A 164 10.62 13.11 -15.02
CA TYR A 164 11.67 12.25 -15.60
C TYR A 164 12.94 12.33 -14.71
N GLY A 165 13.29 11.31 -13.92
CA GLY A 165 13.58 9.99 -14.46
C GLY A 165 12.84 8.79 -13.85
N PRO A 166 12.90 7.65 -14.58
CA PRO A 166 11.76 6.73 -14.74
C PRO A 166 11.52 5.72 -13.60
N VAL A 167 12.33 5.72 -12.53
CA VAL A 167 12.30 4.59 -11.57
C VAL A 167 12.52 5.02 -10.11
N ARG A 168 12.90 6.27 -9.80
CA ARG A 168 13.38 6.59 -8.43
C ARG A 168 12.28 6.98 -7.45
N ALA A 169 11.44 7.97 -7.75
CA ALA A 169 10.53 8.55 -6.75
C ALA A 169 9.43 7.57 -6.29
N ASN A 170 8.74 6.91 -7.23
CA ASN A 170 7.69 5.94 -6.92
C ASN A 170 8.28 4.75 -6.12
N TRP A 171 9.47 4.29 -6.48
CA TRP A 171 10.14 3.18 -5.79
C TRP A 171 10.61 3.60 -4.39
N ILE A 172 11.10 4.83 -4.22
CA ILE A 172 11.44 5.40 -2.91
C ILE A 172 10.20 5.47 -2.02
N LEU A 173 9.05 5.89 -2.55
CA LEU A 173 7.82 5.96 -1.77
C LEU A 173 7.28 4.56 -1.43
N ASP A 174 7.36 3.61 -2.35
CA ASP A 174 6.93 2.22 -2.16
C ASP A 174 7.79 1.49 -1.12
N VAL A 175 9.11 1.57 -1.27
CA VAL A 175 10.07 1.01 -0.32
C VAL A 175 10.02 1.77 1.00
N GLY A 176 9.91 3.09 0.98
CA GLY A 176 9.85 3.92 2.18
C GLY A 176 8.61 3.63 3.03
N SER A 177 7.43 3.57 2.41
CA SER A 177 6.18 3.22 3.10
C SER A 177 6.23 1.80 3.67
N SER A 178 6.72 0.83 2.89
CA SER A 178 6.95 -0.56 3.35
C SER A 178 7.94 -0.64 4.52
N ALA A 179 9.05 0.10 4.43
CA ALA A 179 10.10 0.13 5.45
C ALA A 179 9.59 0.70 6.78
N ILE A 180 8.74 1.75 6.74
CA ILE A 180 8.10 2.30 7.94
C ILE A 180 7.27 1.21 8.66
N VAL A 181 6.50 0.41 7.91
CA VAL A 181 5.69 -0.68 8.49
C VAL A 181 6.58 -1.78 9.09
N VAL A 182 7.65 -2.17 8.40
CA VAL A 182 8.60 -3.17 8.92
C VAL A 182 9.30 -2.66 10.18
N LEU A 183 9.78 -1.42 10.17
CA LEU A 183 10.44 -0.80 11.32
C LEU A 183 9.48 -0.69 12.52
N ALA A 184 8.23 -0.31 12.26
CA ALA A 184 7.17 -0.31 13.25
C ALA A 184 6.95 -1.72 13.83
N ALA A 185 6.81 -2.75 12.99
CA ALA A 185 6.65 -4.12 13.46
C ALA A 185 7.85 -4.56 14.31
N PHE A 186 9.07 -4.26 13.88
CA PHE A 186 10.28 -4.61 14.62
C PHE A 186 10.36 -3.90 15.99
N ARG A 187 10.07 -2.59 16.04
CA ARG A 187 10.03 -1.83 17.30
C ARG A 187 8.93 -2.34 18.24
N PHE A 188 7.78 -2.76 17.70
CA PHE A 188 6.74 -3.40 18.49
C PHE A 188 7.24 -4.69 19.13
N ARG A 189 7.95 -5.54 18.37
CA ARG A 189 8.55 -6.78 18.90
C ARG A 189 9.55 -6.53 20.02
N GLN A 190 10.40 -5.51 19.88
CA GLN A 190 11.35 -5.12 20.92
C GLN A 190 10.61 -4.68 22.20
N ALA A 191 9.59 -3.83 22.06
CA ALA A 191 8.77 -3.36 23.18
C ALA A 191 7.93 -4.46 23.84
N SER A 192 7.68 -5.58 23.15
CA SER A 192 7.03 -6.76 23.72
C SER A 192 7.99 -7.71 24.43
N ARG A 193 9.30 -7.65 24.14
CA ARG A 193 10.32 -8.52 24.75
C ARG A 193 10.87 -7.97 26.06
N GLU A 194 10.86 -6.65 26.23
CA GLU A 194 11.37 -6.05 27.47
C GLU A 194 10.40 -6.36 28.62
N PRO A 195 10.86 -7.03 29.70
CA PRO A 195 10.03 -7.27 30.87
C PRO A 195 9.62 -5.92 31.45
N VAL A 196 8.32 -5.77 31.74
CA VAL A 196 7.82 -4.59 32.47
C VAL A 196 8.49 -4.61 33.83
N SER A 197 9.55 -3.80 33.99
CA SER A 197 10.15 -3.61 35.30
C SER A 197 9.04 -3.12 36.22
N PRO A 198 8.76 -3.82 37.34
CA PRO A 198 7.74 -3.38 38.27
C PRO A 198 8.09 -1.94 38.67
N PRO A 199 7.08 -1.04 38.80
CA PRO A 199 7.34 0.34 39.17
C PRO A 199 8.19 0.29 40.43
N GLY A 200 9.42 0.82 40.32
CA GLY A 200 10.36 0.87 41.42
C GLY A 200 9.62 1.42 42.61
N ARG A 201 9.52 0.61 43.67
CA ARG A 201 8.96 0.98 44.96
C ARG A 201 9.58 2.32 45.32
N GLN A 202 8.82 3.40 45.10
CA GLN A 202 9.28 4.75 45.37
C GLN A 202 9.43 4.79 46.89
N LYS A 203 10.66 4.62 47.38
CA LYS A 203 10.97 4.76 48.79
C LYS A 203 10.80 6.23 49.12
N ARG A 204 9.63 6.60 49.62
CA ARG A 204 9.42 7.40 50.82
C ARG A 204 7.95 7.76 50.96
#